data_AF-A0AAW5K2W8-F1
#
_entry.id   AF-A0AAW5K2W8-F1
#
_cell.length_a   1.000
_cell.length_b   1.000
_cell.length_c   1.000
_cell.angle_alpha   90.00
_cell.angle_beta   90.00
_cell.angle_gamma   90.00
#
_symmetry.space_group_name_H-M   'P 1'
#
loop_
_entity.id
_entity.type
_entity.pdbx_description
1 polymer ?
#
loop_
_entity_poly.entity_id
_entity_poly.type
_entity_poly.pdbx_seq_one_letter_code
_entity_poly.pdbx_strand_id
1 'polypeptide(L)' 'MRTVEEIQKEIDEVSAAIRGIIGGAQSYTIGSRSVTKANLSELRAWRTDLESELAELQGGGVRYAGWYGR' A
#
# COMPACT_ATOMS: atom_id res chain seq x y z
N MET A 1 16.54 2.91 -7.58
CA MET A 1 16.18 3.59 -6.32
C MET A 1 14.83 4.23 -6.61
N ARG A 2 13.76 3.79 -5.94
CA ARG A 2 12.42 4.39 -6.14
C ARG A 2 12.45 5.82 -5.63
N THR A 3 11.79 6.74 -6.32
CA THR A 3 11.68 8.12 -5.83
C THR A 3 10.51 8.27 -4.86
N VAL A 4 10.55 9.32 -4.04
CA VAL A 4 9.45 9.72 -3.15
C VAL A 4 8.14 9.85 -3.94
N GLU A 5 8.20 10.38 -5.15
CA GLU A 5 7.05 10.55 -6.05
C GLU A 5 6.46 9.21 -6.50
N GLU A 6 7.31 8.22 -6.81
CA GLU A 6 6.84 6.88 -7.20
C GLU A 6 6.14 6.17 -6.05
N ILE A 7 6.68 6.23 -4.83
CA ILE A 7 6.08 5.61 -3.65
C ILE A 7 4.77 6.30 -3.29
N GLN A 8 4.72 7.63 -3.39
CA GLN A 8 3.49 8.38 -3.15
C GLN A 8 2.38 8.00 -4.16
N LYS A 9 2.75 7.77 -5.42
CA LYS A 9 1.84 7.31 -6.46
C LYS A 9 1.32 5.89 -6.15
N GLU A 10 2.20 4.96 -5.76
CA GLU A 10 1.77 3.61 -5.36
C GLU A 10 0.81 3.64 -4.16
N ILE A 11 1.07 4.49 -3.16
CA ILE A 11 0.17 4.68 -2.00
C ILE A 11 -1.21 5.15 -2.44
N ASP A 12 -1.27 6.09 -3.40
CA ASP A 12 -2.54 6.62 -3.91
C ASP A 12 -3.33 5.54 -4.67
N GLU A 13 -2.65 4.78 -5.55
CA GLU A 13 -3.28 3.68 -6.29
C GLU A 13 -3.80 2.58 -5.35
N VAL A 14 -3.03 2.21 -4.32
CA VAL A 14 -3.46 1.26 -3.28
C VAL A 14 -4.65 1.81 -2.48
N SER A 15 -4.62 3.10 -2.12
CA SER A 15 -5.72 3.74 -1.40
C SER A 15 -7.00 3.82 -2.24
N ALA A 16 -6.88 4.10 -3.53
CA ALA A 16 -7.99 4.08 -4.48
C ALA A 16 -8.59 2.67 -4.61
N ALA A 17 -7.75 1.65 -4.72
CA ALA A 17 -8.19 0.26 -4.76
C ALA A 17 -8.92 -0.16 -3.47
N ILE A 18 -8.37 0.17 -2.31
CA ILE A 18 -9.00 -0.07 -0.99
C ILE A 18 -10.38 0.59 -0.95
N ARG A 19 -10.49 1.86 -1.36
CA ARG A 19 -11.76 2.60 -1.40
C ARG A 19 -12.78 1.95 -2.35
N GLY A 20 -12.35 1.55 -3.55
CA GLY A 20 -13.20 0.86 -4.52
C GLY A 20 -13.74 -0.46 -3.96
N ILE A 21 -12.86 -1.25 -3.33
CA ILE A 21 -13.22 -2.53 -2.71
C ILE A 21 -14.19 -2.34 -1.54
N ILE A 22 -13.93 -1.36 -0.67
CA ILE A 22 -14.84 -1.02 0.45
C ILE A 22 -16.19 -0.53 -0.08
N GLY A 23 -16.20 0.22 -1.18
CA GLY A 23 -17.40 0.70 -1.87
C GLY A 23 -18.22 -0.38 -2.57
N GLY A 24 -17.76 -1.64 -2.55
CA GLY A 24 -18.50 -2.79 -3.10
C GLY A 24 -17.86 -3.44 -4.32
N ALA A 25 -16.70 -2.96 -4.80
CA ALA A 25 -15.97 -3.65 -5.87
C ALA A 25 -15.39 -4.98 -5.35
N GLN A 26 -15.55 -6.04 -6.14
CA GLN A 26 -15.07 -7.38 -5.78
C GLN A 26 -13.57 -7.56 -6.09
N SER A 27 -13.09 -6.83 -7.09
CA SER A 27 -11.71 -6.79 -7.55
C SER A 27 -11.35 -5.40 -8.08
N TYR A 28 -10.08 -5.06 -8.00
CA TYR A 28 -9.49 -3.83 -8.51
C TYR A 28 -8.13 -4.14 -9.11
N THR A 29 -7.74 -3.46 -10.18
CA THR A 29 -6.44 -3.68 -10.84
C THR A 29 -5.53 -2.49 -10.57
N ILE A 30 -4.41 -2.73 -9.88
CA ILE A 30 -3.35 -1.75 -9.63
C ILE A 30 -2.21 -2.10 -10.57
N GLY A 31 -2.01 -1.29 -11.63
CA GLY A 31 -1.02 -1.58 -12.67
C GLY A 31 -1.20 -2.97 -13.28
N SER A 32 -0.28 -3.90 -12.99
CA SER A 32 -0.34 -5.30 -13.45
C SER A 32 -0.79 -6.30 -12.38
N ARG A 33 -1.17 -5.83 -11.18
CA ARG A 33 -1.61 -6.67 -10.06
C ARG A 33 -3.12 -6.55 -9.85
N SER A 34 -3.80 -7.69 -9.89
CA SER A 34 -5.22 -7.78 -9.52
C SER A 34 -5.35 -8.00 -8.02
N VAL A 35 -6.01 -7.07 -7.33
CA VAL A 35 -6.27 -7.13 -5.89
C VAL A 35 -7.76 -7.32 -5.64
N THR A 36 -8.10 -8.12 -4.64
CA THR A 36 -9.51 -8.47 -4.34
C THR A 36 -9.86 -8.12 -2.90
N LYS A 37 -11.14 -8.18 -2.58
CA LYS A 37 -11.65 -7.94 -1.22
C LYS A 37 -11.03 -8.87 -0.17
N ALA A 38 -10.66 -10.10 -0.54
CA ALA A 38 -9.99 -11.04 0.36
C ALA A 38 -8.61 -10.52 0.81
N ASN A 39 -7.94 -9.76 -0.06
CA ASN A 39 -6.60 -9.22 0.17
C ASN A 39 -6.66 -7.83 0.83
N LEU A 40 -7.83 -7.38 1.33
CA LEU A 40 -7.98 -6.03 1.89
C LEU A 40 -7.08 -5.79 3.10
N SER A 41 -6.88 -6.81 3.93
CA SER A 41 -5.95 -6.76 5.06
C SER A 41 -4.50 -6.61 4.57
N GLU A 42 -4.11 -7.34 3.54
CA GLU A 42 -2.78 -7.25 2.93
C GLU A 42 -2.55 -5.91 2.24
N LEU A 43 -3.56 -5.37 1.55
CA LEU A 43 -3.51 -4.03 0.93
C LEU A 43 -3.27 -2.94 1.97
N ARG A 44 -3.92 -3.02 3.14
CA ARG A 44 -3.71 -2.08 4.23
C ARG A 44 -2.29 -2.18 4.80
N ALA A 45 -1.78 -3.39 4.99
CA ALA A 45 -0.41 -3.61 5.44
C ALA A 45 0.61 -3.08 4.42
N TRP A 46 0.41 -3.36 3.13
CA TRP A 46 1.27 -2.88 2.06
C TRP A 46 1.28 -1.36 1.97
N ARG A 47 0.13 -0.70 2.16
CA ARG A 47 0.07 0.75 2.25
C ARG A 47 0.93 1.29 3.39
N THR A 48 0.83 0.69 4.58
CA THR A 48 1.60 1.12 5.76
C THR A 48 3.11 0.92 5.57
N ASP A 49 3.50 -0.16 4.87
CA ASP A 49 4.89 -0.41 4.48
C ASP A 49 5.41 0.68 3.53
N LEU A 50 4.65 1.03 2.48
CA LEU A 50 5.00 2.11 1.55
C LEU A 50 5.05 3.48 2.24
N GLU A 51 4.11 3.77 3.15
CA GLU A 51 4.14 5.01 3.96
C GLU A 51 5.38 5.07 4.86
N SER A 52 5.87 3.91 5.33
CA SER A 52 7.11 3.82 6.11
C SER A 52 8.33 4.05 5.21
N GLU A 53 8.40 3.41 4.03
CA GLU A 53 9.47 3.64 3.05
C GLU A 53 9.54 5.12 2.64
N LEU A 54 8.38 5.77 2.46
CA LEU A 54 8.28 7.19 2.18
C LEU A 54 8.86 8.05 3.33
N ALA A 55 8.51 7.72 4.58
CA ALA A 55 9.01 8.43 5.75
C ALA A 55 10.53 8.23 5.96
N GLU A 56 11.04 7.05 5.65
CA GLU A 56 12.47 6.75 5.67
C GLU A 56 13.23 7.58 4.62
N LEU A 57 12.68 7.70 3.41
CA LEU A 57 13.26 8.53 2.34
C LEU A 57 13.16 10.03 2.62
N GLN A 58 12.11 10.48 3.32
CA GLN A 58 11.89 11.89 3.66
C GLN A 58 12.70 12.36 4.90
N GLY A 59 13.32 11.45 5.66
CA GLY A 59 14.34 11.82 6.65
C GLY A 59 14.00 11.58 8.12
N GLY A 60 13.24 10.53 8.48
CA GLY A 60 13.01 10.20 9.88
C GLY A 60 12.58 8.76 10.09
N GLY A 61 13.54 7.90 10.47
CA GLY A 61 13.30 6.48 10.71
C GLY A 61 12.22 6.22 11.75
N VAL A 62 11.07 5.71 11.29
CA VAL A 62 10.11 4.99 12.13
C VAL A 62 10.08 3.56 11.61
N ARG A 63 10.97 2.73 12.14
CA ARG A 63 10.97 1.29 11.88
C ARG A 63 9.79 0.67 12.61
N TYR A 64 8.67 0.48 11.94
CA TYR A 64 7.66 -0.46 12.43
C TYR A 64 8.18 -1.89 12.18
N ALA A 65 8.99 -2.38 13.12
CA ALA A 65 9.30 -3.79 13.23
C ALA A 65 8.00 -4.53 13.56
N GLY A 66 7.37 -5.17 12.56
CA GLY A 66 6.23 -6.03 12.86
C GLY A 66 5.29 -6.34 11.71
N TRP A 67 5.77 -7.04 10.67
CA TRP A 67 4.91 -7.96 9.94
C TRP A 67 5.72 -9.09 9.28
N TYR A 68 6.29 -9.96 10.11
CA TYR A 68 6.53 -11.34 9.67
C TYR A 68 5.21 -12.08 9.82
N GLY A 69 4.60 -12.44 8.69
CA GLY A 69 3.41 -13.28 8.65
C GLY A 69 3.63 -14.55 9.49
N ARG A 70 2.66 -14.82 10.37
CA ARG A 70 2.48 -16.11 11.04
C ARG A 70 1.69 -17.02 10.12
#